data_AF-A0A9D6EHR4-F1
#
_entry.id   AF-A0A9D6EHR4-F1
#
_cell.length_a   1.000
_cell.length_b   1.000
_cell.length_c   1.000
_cell.angle_alpha   90.00
_cell.angle_beta   90.00
_cell.angle_gamma   90.00
#
_symmetry.space_group_name_H-M   'P 1'
#
loop_
_entity.id
_entity.type
_entity.pdbx_description
1 polymer ?
#
loop_
_entity_poly.entity_id
_entity_poly.type
_entity_poly.pdbx_seq_one_letter_code
_entity_poly.pdbx_strand_id
1 'polypeptide(L)' 'MGKLAKVAEIADLAPGQGRVVEVEGKAIALFNVDGAFYAIDNTCLHRGGPLGEGELDGAVVTCPWHGWCYDVTTGANTAN' A
#
# COMPACT_ATOMS: atom_id res chain seq x y z
N MET A 1 -6.17 -6.86 -21.31
CA MET A 1 -4.71 -6.88 -21.09
C MET A 1 -4.36 -5.64 -20.30
N GLY A 2 -3.69 -5.76 -19.16
CA GLY A 2 -3.25 -4.60 -18.39
C GLY A 2 -2.12 -3.85 -19.09
N LYS A 3 -2.02 -2.54 -18.85
CA LYS A 3 -0.85 -1.73 -19.24
C LYS A 3 0.13 -1.71 -18.08
N LEU A 4 1.41 -1.87 -18.37
CA LEU A 4 2.47 -1.72 -17.37
C LEU A 4 2.91 -0.26 -17.29
N ALA A 5 3.11 0.24 -16.08
CA ALA A 5 3.62 1.58 -15.80
C ALA A 5 4.78 1.50 -14.80
N LYS A 6 5.86 2.23 -15.05
CA LYS A 6 6.96 2.39 -14.11
C LYS A 6 6.53 3.38 -13.01
N VAL A 7 6.68 2.99 -11.75
CA VAL A 7 6.21 3.79 -10.59
C VAL A 7 7.29 4.11 -9.56
N ALA A 8 8.34 3.29 -9.47
CA ALA A 8 9.42 3.43 -8.50
C ALA A 8 10.64 2.60 -8.93
N GLU A 9 11.81 2.88 -8.35
CA GLU A 9 12.95 1.98 -8.32
C GLU A 9 12.93 1.12 -7.04
N ILE A 10 13.55 -0.07 -7.07
CA ILE A 10 13.69 -0.95 -5.89
C ILE A 10 14.37 -0.21 -4.73
N ALA A 11 15.36 0.64 -5.04
CA ALA A 11 16.10 1.41 -4.05
C ALA A 11 15.27 2.49 -3.34
N ASP A 12 14.10 2.85 -3.88
CA ASP A 12 13.25 3.89 -3.30
C ASP A 12 12.34 3.37 -2.18
N LEU A 13 12.22 2.04 -2.00
CA LEU A 13 11.30 1.44 -1.04
C LEU A 13 11.94 0.23 -0.38
N ALA A 14 12.52 0.43 0.79
CA ALA A 14 13.16 -0.65 1.56
C ALA A 14 12.11 -1.63 2.13
N PRO A 15 12.50 -2.88 2.46
CA PRO A 15 11.61 -3.81 3.15
C PRO A 15 10.98 -3.21 4.41
N GLY A 16 9.71 -3.48 4.64
CA GLY A 16 8.92 -2.93 5.74
C GLY A 16 8.37 -1.52 5.48
N GLN A 17 8.56 -0.96 4.28
CA GLN A 17 8.07 0.38 3.95
C GLN A 17 6.86 0.37 3.01
N GLY A 18 6.02 1.39 3.16
CA GLY A 18 4.99 1.80 2.21
C GLY A 18 5.33 3.13 1.55
N ARG A 19 4.80 3.36 0.34
CA ARG A 19 4.78 4.67 -0.31
C ARG A 19 3.54 4.85 -1.16
N VAL A 20 3.15 6.10 -1.37
CA VAL A 20 2.18 6.47 -2.39
C VAL A 20 2.89 6.68 -3.73
N VAL A 21 2.35 6.06 -4.79
CA VAL A 21 2.76 6.30 -6.17
C VAL A 21 1.55 6.70 -7.01
N GLU A 22 1.76 7.41 -8.10
CA GLU A 22 0.69 7.79 -9.02
C GLU A 22 0.78 7.00 -10.33
N VAL A 23 -0.35 6.42 -10.76
CA VAL A 23 -0.49 5.74 -12.05
C VAL A 23 -1.72 6.30 -12.74
N GLU A 24 -1.51 7.03 -13.84
CA GLU A 24 -2.59 7.57 -14.68
C GLU A 24 -3.64 8.37 -13.85
N GLY A 25 -3.17 9.20 -12.92
CA GLY A 25 -4.01 10.02 -12.04
C GLY A 25 -4.63 9.28 -10.85
N LYS A 26 -4.29 8.00 -10.64
CA LYS A 26 -4.72 7.22 -9.46
C LYS A 26 -3.58 7.10 -8.46
N ALA A 27 -3.86 7.42 -7.20
CA ALA A 27 -2.96 7.13 -6.09
C ALA A 27 -3.02 5.65 -5.74
N ILE A 28 -1.87 4.98 -5.73
CA ILE A 28 -1.69 3.57 -5.41
C ILE A 28 -0.76 3.46 -4.19
N ALA A 29 -1.12 2.62 -3.22
CA ALA A 29 -0.25 2.30 -2.11
C ALA A 29 0.65 1.12 -2.50
N LEU A 30 1.96 1.35 -2.56
CA LEU A 30 2.98 0.37 -2.87
C LEU A 30 3.72 -0.01 -1.59
N PHE A 31 3.84 -1.31 -1.32
CA PHE A 31 4.48 -1.87 -0.13
C PHE A 31 5.59 -2.83 -0.51
N ASN A 32 6.63 -2.89 0.32
CA ASN A 32 7.68 -3.89 0.25
C ASN A 32 7.63 -4.80 1.47
N VAL A 33 7.11 -6.02 1.30
CA VAL A 33 7.04 -7.06 2.34
C VAL A 33 8.21 -8.02 2.12
N ASP A 34 9.26 -7.90 2.95
CA ASP A 34 10.45 -8.76 2.91
C ASP A 34 11.10 -8.94 1.51
N GLY A 35 11.07 -7.88 0.69
CA GLY A 35 11.61 -7.87 -0.67
C GLY A 35 10.59 -8.17 -1.77
N ALA A 36 9.36 -8.59 -1.42
CA ALA A 36 8.26 -8.76 -2.34
C ALA A 36 7.37 -7.50 -2.37
N PHE A 37 7.03 -7.04 -3.58
CA PHE A 37 6.27 -5.81 -3.77
C PHE A 37 4.79 -6.09 -3.98
N TYR A 38 3.95 -5.36 -3.24
CA TYR A 38 2.49 -5.45 -3.31
C TYR A 38 1.88 -4.07 -3.50
N ALA A 39 0.77 -4.01 -4.22
CA ALA A 39 0.08 -2.76 -4.49
C ALA A 39 -1.43 -2.93 -4.26
N ILE A 40 -2.02 -1.99 -3.52
CA ILE A 40 -3.47 -1.86 -3.31
C ILE A 40 -3.92 -0.42 -3.59
N ASP A 41 -5.23 -0.19 -3.65
CA ASP A 41 -5.75 1.18 -3.73
C ASP A 41 -5.23 2.00 -2.54
N ASN A 42 -4.82 3.25 -2.76
CA ASN A 42 -4.34 4.08 -1.67
C ASN A 42 -5.45 4.52 -0.71
N THR A 43 -6.72 4.40 -1.12
CA THR A 43 -7.88 4.92 -0.41
C THR A 43 -8.38 3.90 0.61
N CYS A 44 -8.16 4.17 1.89
CA CYS A 44 -8.75 3.39 2.97
C CYS A 44 -10.29 3.42 2.90
N LEU A 45 -10.93 2.25 2.86
CA LEU A 45 -12.39 2.13 2.77
C LEU A 45 -13.14 2.71 3.99
N HIS A 46 -12.44 3.04 5.10
CA HIS A 46 -13.09 3.59 6.27
C HIS A 46 -13.62 4.99 5.98
N ARG A 47 -12.67 5.89 5.65
CA ARG A 47 -12.89 7.34 5.54
C ARG A 47 -11.99 8.00 4.50
N GLY A 48 -11.28 7.22 3.68
CA GLY A 48 -10.47 7.73 2.58
C GLY A 48 -9.00 8.03 2.91
N GLY A 49 -8.49 7.54 4.04
CA GLY A 49 -7.09 7.77 4.45
C GLY A 49 -6.06 7.13 3.52
N PRO A 50 -4.84 7.70 3.43
CA PRO A 50 -3.79 7.24 2.52
C PRO A 50 -3.08 6.01 3.08
N LEU A 51 -3.39 4.82 2.55
CA LEU A 51 -2.79 3.56 3.02
C LEU A 51 -1.28 3.51 2.78
N GLY A 52 -0.77 4.13 1.70
CA GLY A 52 0.66 4.15 1.40
C GLY A 52 1.51 5.00 2.36
N GLU A 53 0.86 5.76 3.25
CA GLU A 53 1.49 6.48 4.37
C GLU A 53 1.32 5.74 5.71
N GLY A 54 0.69 4.55 5.69
CA GLY A 54 0.47 3.72 6.87
C GLY A 54 1.72 2.96 7.31
N GLU A 55 1.69 2.50 8.56
CA GLU A 55 2.71 1.62 9.12
C GLU A 55 2.50 0.19 8.61
N LEU A 56 3.56 -0.44 8.10
CA LEU A 56 3.53 -1.83 7.61
C LEU A 56 4.17 -2.74 8.65
N ASP A 57 3.40 -3.66 9.21
CA ASP A 57 3.87 -4.74 10.09
C ASP A 57 3.65 -6.10 9.42
N GLY A 58 4.74 -6.75 9.03
CA GLY A 58 4.71 -7.92 8.17
C GLY A 58 3.98 -7.63 6.86
N ALA A 59 2.81 -8.24 6.68
CA ALA A 59 1.94 -8.04 5.52
C ALA A 59 0.74 -7.13 5.79
N VAL A 60 0.61 -6.56 6.99
CA VAL A 60 -0.55 -5.77 7.38
C VAL A 60 -0.18 -4.29 7.45
N VAL A 61 -0.88 -3.46 6.68
CA VAL A 61 -0.77 -2.00 6.80
C VAL A 61 -1.83 -1.47 7.75
N THR A 62 -1.43 -0.60 8.67
CA THR A 62 -2.32 0.19 9.53
C THR A 62 -2.51 1.59 8.95
N CYS A 63 -3.75 1.92 8.58
CA CYS A 63 -4.09 3.23 8.04
C CYS A 63 -3.77 4.36 9.05
N PRO A 64 -3.06 5.43 8.64
CA PRO A 64 -2.56 6.44 9.56
C PRO A 64 -3.65 7.33 10.16
N TRP A 65 -4.89 7.29 9.64
CA TRP A 65 -5.98 8.13 10.14
C TRP A 65 -6.70 7.53 11.35
N HIS A 66 -7.17 6.29 11.25
CA HIS A 66 -8.03 5.68 12.27
C HIS A 66 -7.64 4.23 12.61
N GLY A 67 -6.47 3.78 12.17
CA GLY A 67 -5.94 2.47 12.52
C GLY A 67 -6.61 1.28 11.84
N TRP A 68 -7.39 1.49 10.77
CA TRP A 68 -7.98 0.36 10.03
C TRP A 68 -6.89 -0.41 9.28
N CYS A 69 -6.94 -1.74 9.39
CA CYS A 69 -5.86 -2.60 8.93
C CYS A 69 -6.26 -3.41 7.69
N TYR A 70 -5.28 -3.64 6.82
CA TYR A 70 -5.44 -4.45 5.61
C TYR A 70 -4.23 -5.35 5.41
N ASP A 71 -4.46 -6.60 5.03
CA ASP A 71 -3.43 -7.46 4.47
C ASP A 71 -3.12 -6.99 3.03
N VAL A 72 -1.90 -6.52 2.77
CA VAL A 72 -1.51 -5.93 1.48
C VAL A 72 -1.33 -6.97 0.38
N THR A 73 -1.23 -8.26 0.73
CA THR A 73 -1.06 -9.37 -0.23
C THR A 73 -2.39 -9.85 -0.79
N THR A 74 -3.49 -9.60 -0.06
CA THR A 74 -4.84 -10.02 -0.45
C THR A 74 -5.82 -8.86 -0.62
N GLY A 75 -5.54 -7.70 -0.02
CA GLY A 75 -6.45 -6.56 0.09
C GLY A 75 -7.56 -6.74 1.14
N ALA A 76 -7.55 -7.84 1.90
CA ALA A 76 -8.56 -8.10 2.91
C ALA A 76 -8.40 -7.15 4.10
N ASN A 77 -9.51 -6.59 4.58
CA ASN A 77 -9.52 -5.88 5.85
C ASN A 77 -9.30 -6.89 6.99
N THR A 78 -8.39 -6.58 7.92
CA THR A 78 -8.04 -7.43 9.06
C THR A 78 -8.48 -6.85 10.41
N ALA A 79 -9.16 -5.70 10.39
CA ALA A 79 -9.70 -5.04 11.56
C ALA A 79 -11.20 -5.34 11.71
N ASN A 80 -11.59 -6.00 12.80
CA ASN A 80 -13.01 -6.17 13.16
C ASN A 80 -13.58 -4.90 13.79
#